data_AF-A0A853FRZ2-F1
#
_entry.id   AF-A0A853FRZ2-F1
#
_cell.length_a   1.000
_cell.length_b   1.000
_cell.length_c   1.000
_cell.angle_alpha   90.00
_cell.angle_beta   90.00
_cell.angle_gamma   90.00
#
_symmetry.space_group_name_H-M   'P 1'
#
loop_
_entity.id
_entity.type
_entity.pdbx_description
1 polymer ?
#
loop_
_entity_poly.entity_id
_entity_poly.type
_entity_poly.pdbx_seq_one_letter_code
_entity_poly.pdbx_strand_id
1 'polypeptide(L)'
;MKLILTAAVLACAPAAAFAQTAPAPAPTTAPAPAATPAVAAKFSADTPIEALFANEAAKAVLVADGLGDVDKHPSYDQFKAMSFRAVAPYSDGKITDEILAKLDADLAKIK
;
A
#
# COMPACT_ATOMS: atom_id res chain seq x y z
N MET A 1 -56.29 -11.85 -1.99
CA MET A 1 -57.52 -11.02 -2.08
C MET A 1 -57.50 -10.03 -0.91
N LYS A 2 -57.77 -8.75 -1.19
CA LYS A 2 -57.60 -7.55 -0.33
C LYS A 2 -56.14 -7.12 -0.17
N LEU A 3 -55.56 -6.11 -0.85
CA LEU A 3 -56.03 -4.79 -1.30
C LEU A 3 -56.82 -4.04 -0.23
N ILE A 4 -56.21 -2.97 0.29
CA ILE A 4 -56.71 -1.58 0.41
C ILE A 4 -55.61 -0.84 1.23
N LEU A 5 -54.79 0.05 0.65
CA LEU A 5 -55.02 1.45 0.23
C LEU A 5 -55.29 2.42 1.40
N THR A 6 -54.92 3.68 1.13
CA THR A 6 -55.20 4.94 1.85
C THR A 6 -54.40 5.21 3.13
N ALA A 7 -53.62 6.28 3.34
CA ALA A 7 -53.34 7.60 2.72
C ALA A 7 -53.55 8.69 3.79
N ALA A 8 -52.54 9.54 3.94
CA ALA A 8 -52.63 10.95 4.38
C ALA A 8 -53.11 11.17 5.85
N VAL A 9 -52.74 12.21 6.60
CA VAL A 9 -52.22 13.53 6.27
C VAL A 9 -51.78 14.19 7.61
N LEU A 10 -50.70 14.97 7.56
CA LEU A 10 -50.54 16.31 8.19
C LEU A 10 -50.72 16.51 9.71
N ALA A 11 -49.61 16.91 10.36
CA ALA A 11 -49.43 18.18 11.10
C ALA A 11 -48.17 18.06 11.97
N CYS A 12 -47.10 18.84 11.73
CA CYS A 12 -46.81 20.12 12.42
C CYS A 12 -46.80 19.95 13.95
N ALA A 13 -45.72 20.11 14.71
CA ALA A 13 -44.70 21.15 14.68
C ALA A 13 -43.46 20.73 15.54
N PRO A 14 -42.34 21.48 15.48
CA PRO A 14 -41.01 21.06 15.95
C PRO A 14 -40.64 21.62 17.34
N ALA A 15 -39.39 21.31 17.74
CA ALA A 15 -38.59 21.87 18.83
C ALA A 15 -38.73 21.16 20.19
N ALA A 16 -37.67 20.89 20.94
CA ALA A 16 -36.23 20.86 20.71
C ALA A 16 -35.64 20.28 22.00
N ALA A 17 -34.66 19.39 21.86
CA ALA A 17 -33.60 19.06 22.84
C ALA A 17 -34.08 18.50 24.20
N PHE A 18 -33.48 17.47 24.79
CA PHE A 18 -32.04 17.23 24.93
C PHE A 18 -31.74 15.72 25.06
N ALA A 19 -30.62 15.35 24.45
CA ALA A 19 -29.63 14.41 24.96
C ALA A 19 -30.12 13.00 25.39
N GLN A 20 -30.12 12.07 24.44
CA GLN A 20 -29.60 10.74 24.74
C GLN A 20 -28.54 10.42 23.68
N THR A 21 -27.28 10.50 24.10
CA THR A 21 -26.12 10.19 23.28
C THR A 21 -26.22 8.72 22.90
N ALA A 22 -26.57 8.45 21.64
CA ALA A 22 -26.41 7.14 21.05
C ALA A 22 -24.90 6.95 20.80
N PRO A 23 -24.29 5.84 21.24
CA PRO A 23 -22.92 5.53 20.86
C PRO A 23 -22.80 5.56 19.33
N ALA A 24 -21.99 6.48 18.82
CA ALA A 24 -21.60 6.49 17.42
C ALA A 24 -20.93 5.16 17.10
N PRO A 25 -21.26 4.51 15.95
CA PRO A 25 -20.49 3.38 15.47
C PRO A 25 -19.03 3.85 15.33
N ALA A 26 -18.14 3.17 16.04
CA ALA A 26 -16.71 3.41 15.91
C ALA A 26 -16.32 3.30 14.42
N PRO A 27 -15.45 4.18 13.91
CA PRO A 27 -14.94 4.04 12.56
C PRO A 27 -14.27 2.66 12.47
N THR A 28 -14.72 1.85 11.52
CA THR A 28 -13.99 0.66 11.07
C THR A 28 -12.63 1.15 10.60
N THR A 29 -11.62 1.02 11.45
CA THR A 29 -10.23 1.13 11.05
C THR A 29 -10.01 0.06 10.00
N ALA A 30 -9.95 0.47 8.74
CA ALA A 30 -9.37 -0.37 7.70
C ALA A 30 -8.01 -0.85 8.23
N PRO A 31 -7.67 -2.15 8.13
CA PRO A 31 -6.36 -2.61 8.54
C PRO A 31 -5.31 -1.81 7.77
N ALA A 32 -4.63 -0.90 8.46
CA ALA A 32 -3.33 -0.42 8.00
C ALA A 32 -2.49 -1.70 7.82
N PRO A 33 -1.77 -1.88 6.68
CA PRO A 33 -0.90 -3.02 6.51
C PRO A 33 -0.03 -3.15 7.75
N ALA A 34 -0.25 -4.23 8.50
CA ALA A 34 0.53 -4.49 9.69
C ALA A 34 1.98 -4.57 9.25
N ALA A 35 2.81 -3.62 9.71
CA ALA A 35 4.25 -3.72 9.63
C ALA A 35 4.64 -4.98 10.41
N THR A 36 4.70 -6.08 9.68
CA THR A 36 5.06 -7.38 10.22
C THR A 36 6.51 -7.25 10.68
N PRO A 37 6.86 -7.68 11.90
CA PRO A 37 8.24 -7.67 12.34
C PRO A 37 9.07 -8.40 11.30
N ALA A 38 10.15 -7.77 10.84
CA ALA A 38 11.08 -8.32 9.87
C ALA A 38 11.65 -9.64 10.40
N VAL A 39 10.95 -10.75 10.14
CA VAL A 39 11.60 -12.01 9.78
C VAL A 39 12.63 -11.59 8.77
N ALA A 40 13.91 -11.91 8.99
CA ALA A 40 15.01 -11.59 8.07
C ALA A 40 14.62 -12.08 6.67
N ALA A 41 13.93 -11.21 5.94
CA ALA A 41 13.37 -11.51 4.65
C ALA A 41 14.59 -11.50 3.78
N LYS A 42 14.92 -12.65 3.20
CA LYS A 42 15.92 -12.71 2.15
C LYS A 42 15.48 -11.70 1.10
N PHE A 43 16.20 -10.57 1.04
CA PHE A 43 15.93 -9.53 0.08
C PHE A 43 16.16 -10.12 -1.32
N SER A 44 15.29 -9.74 -2.25
CA SER A 44 15.33 -10.17 -3.65
C SER A 44 14.63 -9.12 -4.52
N ALA A 45 14.73 -9.26 -5.84
CA ALA A 45 14.03 -8.42 -6.80
C ALA A 45 12.50 -8.55 -6.76
N ASP A 46 11.98 -9.52 -5.99
CA ASP A 46 10.55 -9.72 -5.68
C ASP A 46 10.11 -9.03 -4.37
N THR A 47 11.06 -8.47 -3.61
CA THR A 47 10.75 -7.68 -2.42
C THR A 47 10.16 -6.32 -2.81
N PRO A 48 9.18 -5.78 -2.04
CA PRO A 48 8.68 -4.43 -2.25
C PRO A 48 9.83 -3.41 -2.25
N ILE A 49 9.83 -2.52 -3.23
CA ILE A 49 10.89 -1.52 -3.41
C ILE A 49 11.05 -0.67 -2.15
N GLU A 50 9.94 -0.27 -1.51
CA GLU A 50 9.98 0.50 -0.25
C GLU A 50 10.69 -0.25 0.88
N ALA A 51 10.55 -1.58 0.96
CA ALA A 51 11.20 -2.39 1.98
C ALA A 51 12.71 -2.51 1.73
N LEU A 52 13.13 -2.51 0.45
CA LEU A 52 14.54 -2.45 0.07
C LEU A 52 15.17 -1.10 0.42
N PHE A 53 14.46 0.01 0.17
CA PHE A 53 14.92 1.34 0.55
C PHE A 53 14.87 1.60 2.06
N ALA A 54 14.02 0.90 2.81
CA ALA A 54 13.96 0.98 4.28
C ALA A 54 15.14 0.26 4.98
N ASN A 55 15.87 -0.60 4.26
CA ASN A 55 17.04 -1.28 4.78
C ASN A 55 18.33 -0.67 4.18
N GLU A 56 19.20 -0.14 5.03
CA GLU A 56 20.43 0.53 4.60
C GLU A 56 21.37 -0.37 3.77
N ALA A 57 21.46 -1.67 4.09
CA ALA A 57 22.29 -2.62 3.35
C ALA A 57 21.70 -2.94 1.97
N ALA A 58 20.38 -3.11 1.88
CA ALA A 58 19.70 -3.31 0.60
C ALA A 58 19.80 -2.05 -0.25
N LYS A 59 19.53 -0.87 0.32
CA LYS A 59 19.69 0.42 -0.36
C LYS A 59 21.11 0.62 -0.92
N ALA A 60 22.14 0.21 -0.19
CA ALA A 60 23.52 0.28 -0.69
C ALA A 60 23.72 -0.60 -1.94
N VAL A 61 23.12 -1.79 -1.99
CA VAL A 61 23.11 -2.63 -3.20
C VAL A 61 22.37 -1.94 -4.35
N LEU A 62 21.18 -1.37 -4.10
CA LEU A 62 20.43 -0.64 -5.12
C LEU A 62 21.26 0.52 -5.71
N VAL A 63 21.97 1.27 -4.87
CA VAL A 63 22.87 2.35 -5.33
C VAL A 63 24.02 1.79 -6.17
N ALA A 64 24.62 0.68 -5.75
CA ALA A 64 25.69 0.01 -6.51
C ALA A 64 25.22 -0.51 -7.87
N ASP A 65 23.95 -0.90 -7.99
CA ASP A 65 23.31 -1.39 -9.22
C ASP A 65 22.74 -0.27 -10.10
N GLY A 66 22.87 1.00 -9.69
CA GLY A 66 22.33 2.15 -10.43
C GLY A 66 20.82 2.35 -10.28
N LEU A 67 20.19 1.67 -9.32
CA LEU A 67 18.77 1.78 -8.96
C LEU A 67 18.53 2.74 -7.79
N GLY A 68 19.56 3.43 -7.32
CA GLY A 68 19.50 4.32 -6.15
C GLY A 68 18.58 5.54 -6.33
N ASP A 69 18.33 5.98 -7.56
CA ASP A 69 17.47 7.14 -7.88
C ASP A 69 16.00 6.78 -8.15
N VAL A 70 15.63 5.51 -7.97
CA VAL A 70 14.27 5.01 -8.21
C VAL A 70 13.26 5.68 -7.27
N ASP A 71 13.68 6.05 -6.06
CA ASP A 71 12.88 6.79 -5.08
C ASP A 71 12.54 8.23 -5.50
N LYS A 72 13.30 8.80 -6.45
CA LYS A 72 13.06 10.13 -7.01
C LYS A 72 12.11 10.12 -8.20
N HIS A 73 11.69 8.96 -8.66
CA HIS A 73 10.80 8.86 -9.81
C HIS A 73 9.42 9.46 -9.47
N PRO A 74 8.78 10.25 -10.36
CA PRO A 74 7.48 10.87 -10.10
C PRO A 74 6.38 9.84 -9.77
N SER A 75 6.48 8.64 -10.33
CA SER A 75 5.56 7.52 -10.05
C SER A 75 5.99 6.62 -8.90
N TYR A 76 7.02 6.98 -8.11
CA TYR A 76 7.53 6.12 -7.03
C TYR A 76 6.42 5.67 -6.09
N ASP A 77 5.54 6.58 -5.67
CA ASP A 77 4.44 6.23 -4.77
C ASP A 77 3.47 5.17 -5.34
N GLN A 78 3.36 5.07 -6.66
CA GLN A 78 2.51 4.06 -7.30
C GLN A 78 3.15 2.67 -7.35
N PHE A 79 4.48 2.60 -7.46
CA PHE A 79 5.19 1.33 -7.63
C PHE A 79 6.04 0.91 -6.43
N LYS A 80 6.22 1.76 -5.41
CA LYS A 80 7.06 1.45 -4.24
C LYS A 80 6.62 0.20 -3.47
N ALA A 81 5.32 -0.09 -3.50
CA ALA A 81 4.74 -1.30 -2.91
C ALA A 81 4.88 -2.54 -3.80
N MET A 82 5.29 -2.36 -5.07
CA MET A 82 5.59 -3.43 -6.02
C MET A 82 7.09 -3.78 -5.96
N SER A 83 7.45 -4.86 -6.63
CA SER A 83 8.84 -5.33 -6.73
C SER A 83 9.52 -4.83 -8.01
N PHE A 84 10.86 -4.81 -8.05
CA PHE A 84 11.59 -4.43 -9.25
C PHE A 84 11.25 -5.32 -10.45
N ARG A 85 11.03 -6.62 -10.22
CA ARG A 85 10.62 -7.56 -11.26
C ARG A 85 9.24 -7.25 -11.82
N ALA A 86 8.31 -6.81 -10.96
CA ALA A 86 6.98 -6.39 -11.39
C ALA A 86 6.99 -5.04 -12.12
N VAL A 87 7.93 -4.14 -11.80
CA VAL A 87 8.05 -2.81 -12.41
C VAL A 87 8.90 -2.84 -13.70
N ALA A 88 9.75 -3.85 -13.88
CA ALA A 88 10.62 -4.02 -15.04
C ALA A 88 9.95 -3.79 -16.41
N PRO A 89 8.78 -4.39 -16.73
CA PRO A 89 8.14 -4.14 -18.03
C PRO A 89 7.67 -2.69 -18.24
N TYR A 90 7.49 -1.91 -17.17
CA TYR A 90 7.09 -0.51 -17.22
C TYR A 90 8.28 0.46 -17.20
N SER A 91 9.50 -0.06 -17.10
CA SER A 91 10.71 0.74 -16.94
C SER A 91 11.37 1.15 -18.27
N ASP A 92 10.71 0.93 -19.41
CA ASP A 92 11.24 1.22 -20.77
C ASP A 92 12.65 0.62 -21.00
N GLY A 93 12.89 -0.58 -20.48
CA GLY A 93 14.18 -1.28 -20.59
C GLY A 93 15.28 -0.76 -19.65
N LYS A 94 14.97 0.12 -18.70
CA LYS A 94 15.92 0.56 -17.66
C LYS A 94 16.23 -0.54 -16.66
N ILE A 95 15.24 -1.37 -16.33
CA ILE A 95 15.41 -2.57 -15.52
C ILE A 95 15.43 -3.76 -16.47
N THR A 96 16.62 -4.29 -16.73
CA THR A 96 16.81 -5.48 -17.55
C THR A 96 16.87 -6.74 -16.69
N ASP A 97 16.66 -7.91 -17.30
CA ASP A 97 16.80 -9.19 -16.60
C ASP A 97 18.22 -9.39 -16.02
N GLU A 98 19.24 -8.83 -16.65
CA GLU A 98 20.62 -8.85 -16.16
C GLU A 98 20.75 -8.07 -14.84
N ILE A 99 20.17 -6.86 -14.77
CA ILE A 99 20.16 -6.06 -13.55
C ILE A 99 19.34 -6.76 -12.46
N LEU A 100 18.19 -7.36 -12.79
CA LEU A 100 17.39 -8.11 -11.84
C LEU A 100 18.14 -9.32 -11.27
N ALA A 101 18.82 -10.08 -12.13
CA ALA A 101 19.62 -11.23 -11.69
C ALA A 101 20.81 -10.81 -10.82
N LYS A 102 21.47 -9.70 -11.16
CA LYS A 102 22.54 -9.11 -10.36
C LYS A 102 22.02 -8.65 -9.00
N LEU A 103 20.90 -7.93 -8.98
CA LEU A 103 20.23 -7.46 -7.79
C LEU A 103 19.83 -8.63 -6.88
N ASP A 104 19.24 -9.69 -7.43
CA ASP A 104 18.91 -10.92 -6.69
C ASP A 104 20.15 -11.53 -6.03
N ALA A 105 21.26 -11.62 -6.76
CA ALA A 105 22.51 -12.17 -6.25
C ALA A 105 23.15 -11.31 -5.16
N ASP A 106 23.06 -9.98 -5.27
CA ASP A 106 23.65 -9.05 -4.31
C ASP A 106 22.78 -8.89 -3.06
N LEU A 107 21.46 -8.82 -3.21
CA LEU A 107 20.51 -8.81 -2.09
C LEU A 107 20.54 -10.11 -1.30
N ALA A 108 20.75 -11.27 -1.95
CA ALA A 108 20.88 -12.55 -1.26
C ALA A 108 22.11 -12.64 -0.33
N LYS A 109 23.09 -11.74 -0.46
CA LYS A 109 24.27 -11.67 0.43
C LYS A 109 23.97 -10.94 1.74
N ILE A 110 22.87 -10.20 1.81
CA ILE A 110 22.43 -9.46 3.00
C ILE A 110 21.87 -10.46 4.02
N LYS A 111 22.33 -10.35 5.27
CA LYS A 111 21.99 -11.26 6.38
C LYS A 111 21.10 -10.57 7.41
#